data_AF-A0A945CVI6-F1
#
_entry.id   AF-A0A945CVI6-F1
#
_cell.length_a   1.000
_cell.length_b   1.000
_cell.length_c   1.000
_cell.angle_alpha   90.00
_cell.angle_beta   90.00
_cell.angle_gamma   90.00
#
_symmetry.space_group_name_H-M   'P 1'
#
loop_
_entity.id
_entity.type
_entity.pdbx_description
1 polymer ?
#
loop_
_entity_poly.entity_id
_entity_poly.type
_entity_poly.pdbx_seq_one_letter_code
_entity_poly.pdbx_strand_id
1 'polypeptide(L)'
;MTVAEDGWVRFAQDRLRVYLRPMTAEELSRLFPVQAQGAFQDLTVFRLKVSNYQYPKVRIDPASIVLRSADGREWRSLAPALFDRTYPLPEANDVFSGQEASGYVWFKALDADVRDIQVTVKDVVLRFNFRGEPVQTVDVTYRFGR
;
A
#
# COMPACT_ATOMS: atom_id res chain seq x y z
N MET A 1 -2.07 -16.21 2.04
CA MET A 1 -1.99 -14.93 2.79
C MET A 1 -1.81 -15.29 4.26
N THR A 2 -0.82 -14.71 4.93
CA THR A 2 -0.58 -14.95 6.37
C THR A 2 -0.66 -13.61 7.08
N VAL A 3 -1.46 -13.53 8.13
CA VAL A 3 -1.52 -12.38 9.05
C VAL A 3 -0.41 -12.60 10.07
N ALA A 4 0.47 -11.63 10.24
CA ALA A 4 1.49 -11.62 11.28
C ALA A 4 0.91 -11.04 12.59
N GLU A 5 1.47 -11.42 13.74
CA GLU A 5 0.99 -11.01 15.08
C GLU A 5 1.03 -9.49 15.31
N ASP A 6 1.81 -8.77 14.51
CA ASP A 6 2.00 -7.32 14.55
C ASP A 6 1.01 -6.55 13.64
N GLY A 7 0.00 -7.24 13.09
CA GLY A 7 -1.05 -6.65 12.26
C GLY A 7 -0.68 -6.49 10.78
N TRP A 8 0.51 -6.94 10.36
CA TRP A 8 0.87 -6.96 8.94
C TRP A 8 0.27 -8.16 8.23
N VAL A 9 -0.36 -7.90 7.08
CA VAL A 9 -0.76 -8.94 6.15
C VAL A 9 0.27 -9.01 5.04
N ARG A 10 0.79 -10.22 4.79
CA ARG A 10 1.87 -10.43 3.83
C ARG A 10 1.40 -11.15 2.58
N PHE A 11 1.74 -10.57 1.44
CA PHE A 11 1.86 -11.26 0.16
C PHE A 11 3.34 -11.60 -0.08
N ALA A 12 3.60 -12.82 -0.52
CA ALA A 12 4.95 -13.29 -0.83
C ALA A 12 4.93 -14.10 -2.13
N GLN A 13 5.84 -13.77 -3.03
CA GLN A 13 6.13 -14.51 -4.25
C GLN A 13 7.65 -14.63 -4.37
N ASP A 14 8.18 -15.82 -4.13
CA ASP A 14 9.62 -16.08 -4.00
C ASP A 14 10.29 -15.09 -3.02
N ARG A 15 11.21 -14.25 -3.53
CA ARG A 15 11.93 -13.23 -2.76
C ARG A 15 11.32 -11.81 -2.87
N LEU A 16 10.13 -11.67 -3.47
CA LEU A 16 9.32 -10.45 -3.40
C LEU A 16 8.33 -10.57 -2.25
N ARG A 17 8.30 -9.57 -1.38
CA ARG A 17 7.32 -9.47 -0.29
C ARG A 17 6.66 -8.10 -0.30
N VAL A 18 5.34 -8.09 -0.25
CA VAL A 18 4.52 -6.88 -0.14
C VAL A 18 3.68 -7.02 1.12
N TYR A 19 3.86 -6.09 2.04
CA TYR A 19 3.21 -6.06 3.35
C TYR A 19 2.24 -4.90 3.40
N LEU A 20 1.06 -5.14 3.94
CA LEU A 20 0.07 -4.12 4.17
C LEU A 20 -0.47 -4.23 5.59
N ARG A 21 -0.54 -3.10 6.29
CA ARG A 21 -1.03 -3.04 7.68
C ARG A 21 -1.97 -1.84 7.87
N PRO A 22 -3.16 -2.01 8.45
CA PRO A 22 -4.01 -0.88 8.84
C PRO A 22 -3.36 -0.11 10.00
N MET A 23 -3.49 1.21 9.97
CA MET A 23 -2.97 2.12 11.01
C MET A 23 -4.14 2.73 11.76
N THR A 24 -4.07 2.82 13.09
CA THR A 24 -5.08 3.55 13.86
C THR A 24 -4.82 5.05 13.86
N ALA A 25 -5.86 5.86 14.12
CA ALA A 25 -5.73 7.31 14.23
C ALA A 25 -4.73 7.70 15.33
N GLU A 26 -4.66 6.93 16.42
CA GLU A 26 -3.71 7.14 17.51
C GLU A 26 -2.28 6.84 17.08
N GLU A 27 -2.05 5.77 16.30
CA GLU A 27 -0.73 5.45 15.76
C GLU A 27 -0.24 6.53 14.80
N LEU A 28 -1.11 6.98 13.89
CA LEU A 28 -0.80 8.07 12.97
C LEU A 28 -0.50 9.36 13.73
N SER A 29 -1.31 9.68 14.75
CA SER A 29 -1.12 10.88 15.58
C SER A 29 0.21 10.92 16.33
N ARG A 30 0.85 9.76 16.57
CA ARG A 30 2.20 9.67 17.16
C ARG A 30 3.32 9.81 16.12
N LEU A 31 3.03 9.46 14.87
CA LEU A 31 4.00 9.47 13.77
C LEU A 31 4.04 10.82 13.04
N PHE A 32 2.94 11.56 13.08
CA PHE A 32 2.77 12.83 12.39
C PHE A 32 2.64 14.00 13.39
N PRO A 33 3.03 15.22 12.98
CA PRO A 33 2.97 16.40 13.85
C PRO A 33 1.53 16.73 14.29
N VAL A 34 1.41 17.46 15.41
CA VAL A 34 0.13 17.74 16.09
C VAL A 34 -0.91 18.37 15.15
N GLN A 35 -0.48 19.23 14.23
CA GLN A 35 -1.35 19.89 13.26
C GLN A 35 -2.09 18.91 12.33
N ALA A 36 -1.58 17.68 12.17
CA ALA A 36 -2.17 16.64 11.33
C ALA A 36 -3.10 15.67 12.10
N GLN A 37 -3.15 15.74 13.45
CA GLN A 37 -3.86 14.74 14.27
C GLN A 37 -5.36 14.67 13.99
N GLY A 38 -6.00 15.81 13.73
CA GLY A 38 -7.43 15.86 13.35
C GLY A 38 -7.70 15.32 11.94
N ALA A 39 -6.71 15.40 11.03
CA ALA A 39 -6.89 15.00 9.64
C ALA A 39 -7.06 13.49 9.47
N PHE A 40 -6.60 12.68 10.43
CA PHE A 40 -6.67 11.22 10.34
C PHE A 40 -7.99 10.62 10.83
N GLN A 41 -8.86 11.39 11.50
CA GLN A 41 -10.13 10.88 12.01
C GLN A 41 -11.08 10.49 10.87
N ASP A 42 -11.01 11.21 9.75
CA ASP A 42 -11.83 10.99 8.56
C ASP A 42 -11.08 10.22 7.46
N LEU A 43 -9.99 9.53 7.81
CA LEU A 43 -9.18 8.77 6.88
C LEU A 43 -9.06 7.31 7.31
N THR A 44 -8.93 6.46 6.30
CA THR A 44 -8.48 5.08 6.48
C THR A 44 -7.07 4.99 5.91
N VAL A 45 -6.11 4.60 6.74
CA VAL A 45 -4.69 4.60 6.36
C VAL A 45 -4.09 3.22 6.52
N PHE A 46 -3.31 2.82 5.52
CA PHE A 46 -2.52 1.61 5.55
C PHE A 46 -1.04 1.96 5.43
N ARG A 47 -0.20 1.29 6.21
CA ARG A 47 1.23 1.26 5.95
C ARG A 47 1.52 0.17 4.93
N LEU A 48 2.18 0.56 3.83
CA LEU A 48 2.66 -0.33 2.78
C LEU A 48 4.17 -0.50 2.95
N LYS A 49 4.66 -1.73 2.91
CA LYS A 49 6.09 -2.03 2.83
C LYS A 49 6.35 -3.02 1.72
N VAL A 50 7.37 -2.76 0.92
CA VAL A 50 7.81 -3.63 -0.17
C VAL A 50 9.25 -4.03 0.08
N SER A 51 9.56 -5.30 -0.09
CA SER A 51 10.91 -5.86 0.01
C SER A 51 11.15 -6.66 -1.26
N ASN A 52 12.03 -6.15 -2.13
CA ASN A 52 12.29 -6.75 -3.44
C ASN A 52 13.69 -7.34 -3.49
N TYR A 53 13.76 -8.66 -3.42
CA TYR A 53 15.01 -9.41 -3.62
C TYR A 53 14.89 -10.44 -4.77
N GLN A 54 13.86 -10.31 -5.60
CA GLN A 54 13.54 -11.25 -6.68
C GLN A 54 13.72 -10.63 -8.07
N TYR A 55 13.24 -9.41 -8.24
CA TYR A 55 13.14 -8.75 -9.55
C TYR A 55 14.16 -7.61 -9.64
N PRO A 56 14.70 -7.30 -10.83
CA PRO A 56 15.56 -6.13 -11.01
C PRO A 56 14.92 -4.84 -10.50
N LYS A 57 13.61 -4.71 -10.74
CA LYS A 57 12.79 -3.57 -10.33
C LYS A 57 11.33 -4.00 -10.23
N VAL A 58 10.66 -3.56 -9.17
CA VAL A 58 9.20 -3.66 -9.02
C VAL A 58 8.64 -2.25 -9.04
N ARG A 59 7.55 -2.02 -9.77
CA ARG A 59 6.82 -0.73 -9.73
C ARG A 59 5.46 -0.91 -9.10
N ILE A 60 5.15 -0.04 -8.16
CA ILE A 60 3.82 0.06 -7.55
C ILE A 60 3.35 1.49 -7.74
N ASP A 61 2.23 1.68 -8.41
CA ASP A 61 1.54 2.97 -8.44
C ASP A 61 0.60 3.07 -7.24
N PRO A 62 0.86 3.96 -6.26
CA PRO A 62 -0.02 4.06 -5.11
C PRO A 62 -1.42 4.55 -5.46
N ALA A 63 -1.58 5.27 -6.57
CA ALA A 63 -2.87 5.72 -7.07
C ALA A 63 -3.72 4.56 -7.65
N SER A 64 -3.09 3.43 -8.01
CA SER A 64 -3.80 2.23 -8.48
C SER A 64 -4.40 1.42 -7.33
N ILE A 65 -4.05 1.73 -6.08
CA ILE A 65 -4.52 0.99 -4.92
C ILE A 65 -5.99 1.32 -4.66
N VAL A 66 -6.81 0.28 -4.59
CA VAL A 66 -8.24 0.37 -4.33
C VAL A 66 -8.62 -0.40 -3.09
N LEU A 67 -9.59 0.12 -2.36
CA LEU A 67 -10.25 -0.56 -1.26
C LEU A 67 -11.69 -0.86 -1.70
N ARG A 68 -12.14 -2.10 -1.48
CA ARG A 68 -13.52 -2.52 -1.76
C ARG A 68 -14.13 -3.16 -0.53
N SER A 69 -15.36 -2.83 -0.21
CA SER A 69 -16.14 -3.54 0.82
C SER A 69 -16.85 -4.77 0.24
N ALA A 70 -17.31 -5.65 1.13
CA ALA A 70 -18.06 -6.85 0.73
C ALA A 70 -19.38 -6.55 0.00
N ASP A 71 -20.00 -5.39 0.27
CA ASP A 71 -21.24 -4.95 -0.37
C ASP A 71 -21.01 -4.18 -1.69
N GLY A 72 -19.77 -4.07 -2.14
CA GLY A 72 -19.42 -3.53 -3.46
C GLY A 72 -19.06 -2.04 -3.51
N ARG A 73 -19.07 -1.32 -2.38
CA ARG A 73 -18.52 0.06 -2.34
C ARG A 73 -17.02 0.03 -2.61
N GLU A 74 -16.53 1.03 -3.34
CA GLU A 74 -15.12 1.18 -3.71
C GLU A 74 -14.60 2.55 -3.29
N TRP A 75 -13.42 2.56 -2.69
CA TRP A 75 -12.65 3.75 -2.35
C TRP A 75 -11.31 3.69 -3.09
N ARG A 76 -10.94 4.79 -3.74
CA ARG A 76 -9.64 4.94 -4.39
C ARG A 76 -8.65 5.60 -3.45
N SER A 77 -7.37 5.27 -3.60
CA SER A 77 -6.33 5.96 -2.84
C SER A 77 -6.30 7.44 -3.18
N LEU A 78 -6.06 8.28 -2.16
CA LEU A 78 -6.03 9.73 -2.28
C LEU A 78 -4.68 10.33 -2.74
N ALA A 79 -3.64 9.49 -2.95
CA ALA A 79 -2.28 9.80 -3.46
C ALA A 79 -1.44 10.90 -2.74
N PRO A 80 -0.08 10.86 -2.80
CA PRO A 80 0.79 9.76 -3.20
C PRO A 80 1.31 8.96 -1.99
N ALA A 81 1.61 7.68 -2.17
CA ALA A 81 1.89 6.76 -1.08
C ALA A 81 3.03 5.77 -1.38
N LEU A 82 4.27 6.27 -1.27
CA LEU A 82 5.52 5.59 -0.90
C LEU A 82 6.47 6.70 -0.44
N PHE A 83 6.31 7.18 0.81
CA PHE A 83 7.17 8.23 1.37
C PHE A 83 8.09 7.65 2.44
N ASP A 84 9.29 7.28 1.99
CA ASP A 84 10.51 7.45 2.78
C ASP A 84 11.57 8.02 1.85
N ARG A 85 11.57 9.36 1.72
CA ARG A 85 12.76 10.21 1.63
C ARG A 85 12.37 11.65 1.34
N THR A 86 13.14 12.53 1.95
CA THR A 86 13.27 13.99 1.89
C THR A 86 13.23 14.65 0.48
N TYR A 87 12.92 13.94 -0.61
CA TYR A 87 12.82 14.48 -1.98
C TYR A 87 11.79 13.69 -2.83
N PRO A 88 10.77 14.34 -3.42
CA PRO A 88 9.90 13.69 -4.39
C PRO A 88 10.64 13.56 -5.73
N LEU A 89 11.18 12.37 -6.00
CA LEU A 89 11.61 11.99 -7.34
C LEU A 89 10.48 11.22 -8.04
N PRO A 90 10.28 11.41 -9.35
CA PRO A 90 9.26 10.71 -10.15
C PRO A 90 9.40 9.17 -10.16
N GLU A 91 10.49 8.63 -9.59
CA GLU A 91 10.76 7.19 -9.45
C GLU A 91 10.34 6.61 -8.09
N ALA A 92 9.64 7.36 -7.22
CA ALA A 92 9.22 6.90 -5.88
C ALA A 92 8.33 5.63 -5.87
N ASN A 93 7.83 5.24 -7.03
CA ASN A 93 7.02 4.05 -7.25
C ASN A 93 7.86 2.78 -7.50
N ASP A 94 9.17 2.93 -7.76
CA ASP A 94 10.06 1.84 -8.12
C ASP A 94 10.87 1.34 -6.90
N VAL A 95 10.91 0.01 -6.72
CA VAL A 95 11.70 -0.68 -5.68
C VAL A 95 12.68 -1.60 -6.38
N PHE A 96 13.95 -1.23 -6.39
CA PHE A 96 14.99 -1.99 -7.08
C PHE A 96 15.39 -3.26 -6.30
N SER A 97 16.04 -4.19 -6.98
CA SER A 97 16.55 -5.42 -6.35
C SER A 97 17.47 -5.08 -5.18
N GLY A 98 17.28 -5.77 -4.06
CA GLY A 98 18.04 -5.57 -2.83
C GLY A 98 17.48 -4.46 -1.94
N GLN A 99 16.42 -3.77 -2.36
CA GLN A 99 15.86 -2.65 -1.62
C GLN A 99 14.58 -3.01 -0.87
N GLU A 100 14.35 -2.25 0.20
CA GLU A 100 13.07 -2.15 0.86
C GLU A 100 12.57 -0.71 0.77
N ALA A 101 11.27 -0.54 0.54
CA ALA A 101 10.61 0.75 0.53
C ALA A 101 9.36 0.69 1.42
N SER A 102 9.00 1.81 2.05
CA SER A 102 7.78 1.88 2.85
C SER A 102 7.10 3.24 2.73
N GLY A 103 5.79 3.27 2.97
CA GLY A 103 5.01 4.49 2.97
C GLY A 103 3.58 4.25 3.50
N TYR A 104 2.74 5.26 3.35
CA TYR A 104 1.35 5.25 3.82
C TYR A 104 0.39 5.49 2.69
N VAL A 105 -0.60 4.63 2.54
CA VAL A 105 -1.71 4.72 1.58
C VAL A 105 -2.96 5.20 2.31
N TRP A 106 -3.59 6.24 1.78
CA TRP A 106 -4.72 6.93 2.40
C TRP A 106 -5.99 6.72 1.55
N PHE A 107 -7.10 6.52 2.23
CA PHE A 107 -8.44 6.49 1.68
C PHE A 107 -9.33 7.41 2.51
N LYS A 108 -10.45 7.84 1.93
CA LYS A 108 -11.53 8.43 2.72
C LYS A 108 -11.97 7.42 3.80
N ALA A 109 -12.43 7.93 4.95
CA ALA A 109 -13.07 7.10 5.97
C ALA A 109 -14.10 6.16 5.37
N LEU A 110 -14.07 4.92 5.84
CA LEU A 110 -15.11 3.95 5.56
C LEU A 110 -16.38 4.35 6.28
N ASP A 111 -17.52 4.06 5.66
CA ASP A 111 -18.81 4.22 6.31
C ASP A 111 -18.90 3.29 7.54
N ALA A 112 -19.67 3.70 8.55
CA ALA A 112 -19.71 3.04 9.86
C ALA A 112 -20.19 1.58 9.82
N ASP A 113 -20.93 1.20 8.79
CA ASP A 113 -21.49 -0.13 8.56
C ASP A 113 -20.51 -1.09 7.84
N VAL A 114 -19.38 -0.59 7.32
CA VAL A 114 -18.36 -1.41 6.65
C VAL A 114 -17.53 -2.18 7.68
N ARG A 115 -17.58 -3.52 7.62
CA ARG A 115 -16.82 -4.42 8.51
C ARG A 115 -15.74 -5.21 7.79
N ASP A 116 -16.02 -5.62 6.56
CA ASP A 116 -15.12 -6.42 5.74
C ASP A 116 -14.68 -5.65 4.51
N ILE A 117 -13.37 -5.58 4.31
CA ILE A 117 -12.75 -4.87 3.21
C ILE A 117 -11.67 -5.72 2.53
N GLN A 118 -11.48 -5.45 1.26
CA GLN A 118 -10.39 -5.95 0.45
C GLN A 118 -9.59 -4.77 -0.06
N VAL A 119 -8.28 -4.77 0.17
CA VAL A 119 -7.38 -3.77 -0.40
C VAL A 119 -6.58 -4.45 -1.51
N THR A 120 -6.66 -3.91 -2.72
CA THR A 120 -5.94 -4.43 -3.89
C THR A 120 -4.92 -3.40 -4.35
N VAL A 121 -3.65 -3.78 -4.33
CA VAL A 121 -2.58 -3.07 -5.03
C VAL A 121 -2.59 -3.57 -6.47
N LYS A 122 -3.11 -2.74 -7.37
CA LYS A 122 -3.29 -3.10 -8.77
C LYS A 122 -2.02 -2.87 -9.58
N ASP A 123 -1.87 -3.67 -10.64
CA ASP A 123 -0.88 -3.44 -11.68
C ASP A 123 0.57 -3.35 -11.14
N VAL A 124 0.91 -4.16 -10.13
CA VAL A 124 2.29 -4.24 -9.63
C VAL A 124 3.17 -4.78 -10.75
N VAL A 125 4.03 -3.94 -11.31
CA VAL A 125 4.87 -4.31 -12.45
C VAL A 125 6.11 -5.05 -11.95
N LEU A 126 6.33 -6.25 -12.46
CA LEU A 126 7.44 -7.12 -12.09
C LEU A 126 8.54 -7.17 -13.16
N ARG A 127 8.17 -6.93 -14.43
CA ARG A 127 9.09 -6.94 -15.57
C ARG A 127 8.74 -5.85 -16.58
N PHE A 128 9.77 -5.35 -17.22
CA PHE A 128 9.70 -4.33 -18.26
C PHE A 128 10.35 -4.83 -19.54
N ASN A 129 9.87 -4.37 -20.70
CA ASN A 129 10.60 -4.53 -21.95
C ASN A 129 11.75 -3.49 -22.05
N PHE A 130 12.51 -3.55 -23.16
CA PHE A 130 13.61 -2.63 -23.42
C PHE A 130 13.19 -1.16 -23.59
N ARG A 131 11.90 -0.88 -23.79
CA ARG A 131 11.33 0.49 -23.85
C ARG A 131 10.84 0.98 -22.48
N GLY A 132 10.94 0.16 -21.44
CA GLY A 132 10.46 0.49 -20.10
C GLY A 132 8.95 0.29 -19.92
N GLU A 133 8.28 -0.40 -20.84
CA GLU A 133 6.85 -0.71 -20.73
C GLU A 133 6.64 -1.98 -19.90
N PRO A 134 5.57 -2.04 -19.08
CA PRO A 134 5.25 -3.22 -18.30
C PRO A 134 4.93 -4.42 -19.21
N VAL A 135 5.59 -5.56 -18.98
CA VAL A 135 5.28 -6.82 -19.68
C VAL A 135 4.78 -7.91 -18.74
N GLN A 136 4.93 -7.72 -17.44
CA GLN A 136 4.38 -8.61 -16.43
C GLN A 136 3.86 -7.77 -15.26
N THR A 137 2.57 -7.88 -14.99
CA THR A 137 1.91 -7.26 -13.84
C THR A 137 1.22 -8.30 -12.98
N VAL A 138 0.99 -7.97 -11.71
CA VAL A 138 0.20 -8.78 -10.78
C VAL A 138 -0.64 -7.88 -9.89
N ASP A 139 -1.84 -8.34 -9.55
CA ASP A 139 -2.67 -7.71 -8.52
C ASP A 139 -2.42 -8.39 -7.18
N VAL A 140 -2.14 -7.59 -6.16
CA VAL A 140 -1.95 -8.09 -4.80
C VAL A 140 -3.15 -7.70 -3.95
N THR A 141 -3.93 -8.68 -3.52
CA THR A 141 -5.14 -8.47 -2.71
C THR A 141 -4.96 -8.91 -1.27
N TYR A 142 -5.36 -8.02 -0.35
CA TYR A 142 -5.40 -8.21 1.08
C TYR A 142 -6.84 -8.18 1.55
N ARG A 143 -7.19 -8.99 2.55
CA ARG A 143 -8.52 -8.96 3.19
C ARG A 143 -8.37 -8.59 4.66
N PHE A 144 -9.22 -7.69 5.13
CA PHE A 144 -9.30 -7.26 6.52
C PHE A 144 -10.76 -7.34 6.97
N GLY A 145 -10.98 -7.88 8.17
CA GLY A 145 -12.26 -7.86 8.87
C GLY A 145 -12.06 -7.22 10.24
N ARG A 146 -13.08 -6.51 10.73
CA ARG A 146 -13.16 -5.99 12.10
C ARG A 146 -13.82 -6.98 13.05
#